data_AF-E7MNK6-F1
#
_entry.id   AF-E7MNK6-F1
#
_cell.length_a   1.000
_cell.length_b   1.000
_cell.length_c   1.000
_cell.angle_alpha   90.00
_cell.angle_beta   90.00
_cell.angle_gamma   90.00
#
_symmetry.space_group_name_H-M   'P 1'
#
loop_
_entity.id
_entity.type
_entity.pdbx_description
1 polymer ?
#
loop_
_entity_poly.entity_id
_entity_poly.type
_entity_poly.pdbx_seq_one_letter_code
_entity_poly.pdbx_strand_id
1 'polypeptide(L)'
;MDLIYRSMSQMIKTLIMLGLVCLFATLMIMDFILVIPKFGSKHFGAPDDIKEMMEKMPDRAPWMNLLGVCIMIAGFVGVTLVLIWAMVDTVKTELSFIEAFIRFFIITEGYKLFDIICFDYLMLTKLKLPERIYPETAGAKGYDNFGFNAKSQITKLIVFCGISLLLAFILTVIIPLWR
;
A
#
# COMPACT_ATOMS: atom_id res chain seq x y z
N MET A 1 -35.32 -9.74 -0.21
CA MET A 1 -34.79 -8.37 -0.11
C MET A 1 -33.47 -8.33 0.68
N ASP A 2 -33.16 -9.38 1.44
CA ASP A 2 -32.01 -9.44 2.37
C ASP A 2 -30.64 -9.79 1.77
N LEU A 3 -30.59 -10.59 0.69
CA LEU A 3 -29.31 -11.07 0.13
C LEU A 3 -28.55 -9.94 -0.62
N ILE A 4 -29.26 -9.16 -1.43
CA ILE A 4 -28.70 -8.03 -2.19
C ILE A 4 -28.19 -6.96 -1.22
N TYR A 5 -28.98 -6.65 -0.18
CA TYR A 5 -28.59 -5.67 0.83
C TYR A 5 -27.38 -6.12 1.63
N ARG A 6 -27.32 -7.40 2.04
CA ARG A 6 -26.13 -7.99 2.68
C ARG A 6 -24.91 -7.86 1.78
N SER A 7 -25.01 -8.27 0.51
CA SER A 7 -23.92 -8.20 -0.46
C SER A 7 -23.41 -6.76 -0.66
N MET A 8 -24.31 -5.79 -0.85
CA MET A 8 -23.97 -4.37 -0.97
C MET A 8 -23.27 -3.85 0.30
N SER A 9 -23.78 -4.19 1.48
CA SER A 9 -23.17 -3.80 2.75
C SER A 9 -21.74 -4.33 2.90
N GLN A 10 -21.50 -5.59 2.52
CA GLN A 10 -20.15 -6.19 2.57
C GLN A 10 -19.19 -5.55 1.56
N MET A 11 -19.69 -5.19 0.37
CA MET A 11 -18.90 -4.50 -0.64
C MET A 11 -18.51 -3.10 -0.17
N ILE A 12 -19.45 -2.34 0.42
CA ILE A 12 -19.15 -1.00 0.99
C ILE A 12 -18.08 -1.10 2.07
N LYS A 13 -18.19 -2.05 3.01
CA LYS A 13 -17.15 -2.27 4.04
C LYS A 13 -15.78 -2.57 3.43
N THR A 14 -15.75 -3.40 2.39
CA THR A 14 -14.51 -3.75 1.67
C THR A 14 -13.88 -2.51 1.03
N LEU A 15 -14.68 -1.63 0.42
CA LEU A 15 -14.20 -0.38 -0.16
C LEU A 15 -13.71 0.60 0.92
N ILE A 16 -14.36 0.65 2.08
CA ILE A 16 -13.88 1.44 3.24
C ILE A 16 -12.52 0.91 3.70
N MET A 17 -12.37 -0.41 3.85
CA MET A 17 -11.09 -1.04 4.22
C MET A 17 -9.99 -0.72 3.21
N LEU A 18 -10.27 -0.85 1.91
CA LEU A 18 -9.35 -0.44 0.85
C LEU A 18 -8.97 1.04 0.98
N GLY A 19 -9.97 1.92 1.16
CA GLY A 19 -9.74 3.36 1.34
C GLY A 19 -8.82 3.67 2.53
N LEU A 20 -8.98 2.97 3.65
CA LEU A 20 -8.11 3.11 4.82
C LEU A 20 -6.69 2.58 4.55
N VAL A 21 -6.54 1.46 3.84
CA VAL A 21 -5.21 0.96 3.42
C VAL A 21 -4.50 2.00 2.55
N CYS A 22 -5.19 2.55 1.55
CA CYS A 22 -4.66 3.60 0.68
C CYS A 22 -4.33 4.89 1.45
N LEU A 23 -5.13 5.26 2.45
CA LEU A 23 -4.87 6.40 3.32
C LEU A 23 -3.57 6.20 4.11
N PHE A 24 -3.42 5.07 4.82
CA PHE A 24 -2.20 4.79 5.58
C PHE A 24 -0.97 4.69 4.68
N ALA A 25 -1.10 4.07 3.50
CA ALA A 25 -0.02 4.04 2.51
C ALA A 25 0.37 5.44 2.04
N THR A 26 -0.60 6.33 1.79
CA THR A 26 -0.34 7.72 1.42
C THR A 26 0.39 8.45 2.53
N LEU A 27 -0.03 8.30 3.79
CA LEU A 27 0.66 8.91 4.93
C LEU A 27 2.11 8.43 5.04
N MET A 28 2.38 7.14 4.81
CA MET A 28 3.74 6.61 4.80
C MET A 28 4.58 7.16 3.63
N ILE A 29 4.03 7.22 2.42
CA ILE A 29 4.76 7.80 1.28
C ILE A 29 5.05 9.28 1.49
N MET A 30 4.11 10.03 2.07
CA MET A 30 4.33 11.44 2.42
C MET A 30 5.42 11.59 3.49
N ASP A 31 5.45 10.73 4.50
CA ASP A 31 6.52 10.66 5.50
C ASP A 31 7.89 10.37 4.85
N PHE A 32 7.92 9.41 3.94
CA PHE A 32 9.10 9.01 3.18
C PHE A 32 9.62 10.07 2.23
N ILE A 33 8.81 11.06 1.86
CA ILE A 33 9.24 12.18 1.03
C ILE A 33 9.57 13.40 1.89
N LEU A 34 8.78 13.70 2.91
CA LEU A 34 8.90 14.97 3.64
C LEU A 34 9.78 14.88 4.89
N VAL A 35 9.67 13.80 5.65
CA VAL A 35 10.27 13.68 6.98
C VAL A 35 11.57 12.89 6.91
N ILE A 36 11.55 11.71 6.29
CA ILE A 36 12.69 10.79 6.17
C ILE A 36 13.06 10.46 4.70
N PRO A 37 13.35 11.46 3.85
CA PRO A 37 13.61 11.30 2.40
C PRO A 37 14.69 10.29 2.03
N LYS A 38 15.82 10.29 2.75
CA LYS A 38 16.91 9.34 2.52
C LYS A 38 16.49 7.90 2.80
N PHE A 39 15.75 7.69 3.89
CA PHE A 39 15.26 6.37 4.25
C PHE A 39 14.21 5.89 3.24
N GLY A 40 13.27 6.78 2.90
CA GLY A 40 12.22 6.54 1.91
C GLY A 40 12.77 6.16 0.54
N SER A 41 13.65 6.99 -0.03
CA SER A 41 14.26 6.72 -1.34
C SER A 41 15.03 5.40 -1.36
N LYS A 42 15.83 5.12 -0.32
CA LYS A 42 16.66 3.91 -0.22
C LYS A 42 15.86 2.61 -0.16
N HIS A 43 14.74 2.59 0.59
CA HIS A 43 14.02 1.34 0.89
C HIS A 43 12.70 1.18 0.13
N PHE A 44 12.05 2.27 -0.31
CA PHE A 44 10.68 2.24 -0.83
C PHE A 44 10.57 2.56 -2.32
N GLY A 45 11.52 2.01 -3.09
CA GLY A 45 11.32 1.80 -4.52
C GLY A 45 11.59 3.01 -5.42
N ALA A 46 12.34 4.02 -4.97
CA ALA A 46 12.79 5.08 -5.86
C ALA A 46 13.70 4.52 -7.00
N PRO A 47 13.72 5.16 -8.18
CA PRO A 47 14.74 4.93 -9.20
C PRO A 47 16.17 5.11 -8.66
N ASP A 48 17.12 4.33 -9.19
CA ASP A 48 18.48 4.27 -8.62
C ASP A 48 19.24 5.59 -8.74
N ASP A 49 19.04 6.35 -9.81
CA ASP A 49 19.61 7.70 -9.96
C ASP A 49 19.09 8.67 -8.89
N ILE A 50 17.78 8.62 -8.59
CA ILE A 50 17.20 9.42 -7.51
C ILE A 50 17.77 8.99 -6.15
N LYS A 51 17.98 7.68 -5.90
CA LYS A 51 18.61 7.20 -4.66
C LYS A 51 20.01 7.76 -4.48
N GLU A 52 20.84 7.68 -5.52
CA GLU A 52 22.21 8.19 -5.50
C GLU A 52 22.27 9.70 -5.26
N MET A 53 21.33 10.46 -5.84
CA MET A 53 21.23 11.90 -5.61
C MET A 53 20.76 12.20 -4.19
N MET A 54 19.78 11.44 -3.68
CA MET A 54 19.24 11.61 -2.33
C MET A 54 20.25 11.29 -1.23
N GLU A 55 21.11 10.30 -1.43
CA GLU A 55 22.13 9.89 -0.46
C GLU A 55 23.13 11.02 -0.15
N LYS A 56 23.40 11.88 -1.13
CA LYS A 56 24.34 13.02 -1.04
C LYS A 56 23.79 14.21 -0.25
N MET A 57 22.48 14.26 0.03
CA MET A 57 21.90 15.35 0.80
C MET A 57 22.42 15.36 2.26
N PRO A 58 22.34 16.46 3.00
CA PRO A 58 22.63 16.44 4.43
C PRO A 58 21.63 15.56 5.19
N ASP A 59 22.08 14.95 6.29
CA ASP A 59 21.18 14.20 7.17
C ASP A 59 20.20 15.14 7.89
N ARG A 60 18.98 14.63 8.12
CA ARG A 60 18.00 15.33 8.95
C ARG A 60 18.40 15.27 10.42
N ALA A 61 17.89 16.21 11.21
CA ALA A 61 18.09 16.21 12.65
C ALA A 61 17.57 14.89 13.28
N PRO A 62 18.25 14.32 14.31
CA PRO A 62 17.89 13.02 14.86
C PRO A 62 16.42 12.90 15.32
N TRP A 63 15.84 13.98 15.84
CA TRP A 63 14.44 14.01 16.28
C TRP A 63 13.44 13.90 15.12
N MET A 64 13.79 14.39 13.92
CA MET A 64 12.97 14.23 12.71
C MET A 64 12.99 12.77 12.25
N ASN A 65 14.16 12.11 12.32
CA ASN A 65 14.27 10.69 12.01
C ASN A 65 13.43 9.84 12.97
N LEU A 66 13.46 10.16 14.28
CA LEU A 66 12.60 9.51 15.26
C LEU A 66 11.11 9.71 14.94
N LEU A 67 10.71 10.95 14.62
CA LEU A 67 9.33 11.26 14.24
C LEU A 67 8.88 10.45 13.02
N GLY A 68 9.69 10.41 11.96
CA GLY A 68 9.35 9.66 10.75
C GLY A 68 9.24 8.16 11.01
N VAL A 69 10.15 7.58 11.80
CA VAL A 69 10.04 6.17 12.21
C VAL A 69 8.75 5.91 12.98
N CYS A 70 8.34 6.81 13.88
CA CYS A 70 7.05 6.69 14.57
C CYS A 70 5.85 6.74 13.61
N ILE A 71 5.86 7.64 12.62
CA ILE A 71 4.81 7.75 11.60
C ILE A 71 4.77 6.48 10.75
N MET A 72 5.92 6.00 10.29
CA MET A 72 6.04 4.75 9.54
C MET A 72 5.47 3.56 10.32
N ILE A 73 5.86 3.38 11.58
CA ILE A 73 5.34 2.30 12.44
C ILE A 73 3.82 2.42 12.59
N ALA A 74 3.32 3.62 12.85
CA ALA A 74 1.89 3.86 12.97
C ALA A 74 1.14 3.52 11.66
N GLY A 75 1.71 3.85 10.51
CA GLY A 75 1.16 3.49 9.19
C GLY A 75 1.08 1.98 8.98
N PHE A 76 2.16 1.24 9.27
CA PHE A 76 2.18 -0.22 9.18
C PHE A 76 1.20 -0.88 10.15
N VAL A 77 1.12 -0.39 11.40
CA VAL A 77 0.15 -0.85 12.39
C VAL A 77 -1.27 -0.58 11.89
N GLY A 78 -1.54 0.61 11.32
CA GLY A 78 -2.83 0.97 10.74
C GLY A 78 -3.28 0.00 9.64
N VAL A 79 -2.42 -0.27 8.66
CA VAL A 79 -2.71 -1.27 7.60
C VAL A 79 -2.95 -2.65 8.20
N THR A 80 -2.12 -3.08 9.15
CA THR A 80 -2.25 -4.40 9.80
C THR A 80 -3.58 -4.53 10.53
N LEU A 81 -4.01 -3.51 11.28
CA LEU A 81 -5.29 -3.50 11.98
C LEU A 81 -6.48 -3.56 11.02
N VAL A 82 -6.41 -2.88 9.87
CA VAL A 82 -7.45 -2.95 8.83
C VAL A 82 -7.53 -4.36 8.23
N LEU A 83 -6.40 -5.00 7.97
CA LEU A 83 -6.37 -6.39 7.48
C LEU A 83 -6.90 -7.38 8.51
N ILE A 84 -6.54 -7.22 9.80
CA ILE A 84 -7.11 -8.02 10.89
C ILE A 84 -8.62 -7.82 10.96
N TRP A 85 -9.10 -6.57 10.83
CA TRP A 85 -10.52 -6.29 10.78
C TRP A 85 -11.20 -7.00 9.61
N ALA A 86 -10.62 -6.97 8.41
CA ALA A 86 -11.14 -7.69 7.25
C ALA A 86 -11.25 -9.21 7.52
N MET A 87 -10.23 -9.82 8.15
CA MET A 87 -10.24 -11.24 8.50
C MET A 87 -11.32 -11.58 9.55
N VAL A 88 -11.40 -10.79 10.62
CA VAL A 88 -12.39 -10.99 11.69
C VAL A 88 -13.81 -10.80 11.16
N ASP A 89 -14.06 -9.77 10.34
CA ASP A 89 -15.36 -9.52 9.74
C ASP A 89 -15.75 -10.65 8.77
N THR A 90 -14.81 -11.18 7.97
CA THR A 90 -15.06 -12.34 7.08
C THR A 90 -15.57 -13.55 7.85
N VAL A 91 -14.94 -13.89 8.98
CA VAL A 91 -15.31 -15.05 9.81
C VAL A 91 -16.62 -14.81 10.59
N LYS A 92 -16.86 -13.57 11.06
CA LYS A 92 -18.08 -13.21 11.80
C LYS A 92 -19.31 -13.11 10.91
N THR A 93 -19.13 -12.69 9.66
CA THR A 93 -20.22 -12.52 8.69
C THR A 93 -20.42 -13.73 7.80
N GLU A 94 -19.67 -14.82 8.05
CA GLU A 94 -19.79 -16.10 7.34
C GLU A 94 -19.81 -15.92 5.82
N LEU A 95 -18.83 -15.16 5.31
CA LEU A 95 -18.68 -15.02 3.86
C LEU A 95 -18.35 -16.36 3.24
N SER A 96 -18.92 -16.63 2.07
CA SER A 96 -18.51 -17.74 1.23
C SER A 96 -17.05 -17.56 0.77
N PHE A 97 -16.43 -18.65 0.32
CA PHE A 97 -15.06 -18.62 -0.22
C PHE A 97 -14.89 -17.55 -1.32
N ILE A 98 -15.84 -17.46 -2.25
CA ILE A 98 -15.78 -16.49 -3.36
C ILE A 98 -15.93 -15.06 -2.86
N GLU A 99 -16.85 -14.79 -1.92
CA GLU A 99 -17.02 -13.45 -1.33
C GLU A 99 -15.76 -13.03 -0.55
N ALA A 100 -15.17 -13.95 0.22
CA ALA A 100 -13.93 -13.70 0.94
C ALA A 100 -12.76 -13.44 -0.03
N PHE A 101 -12.62 -14.24 -1.09
CA PHE A 101 -11.60 -14.04 -2.12
C PHE A 101 -11.74 -12.68 -2.78
N ILE A 102 -12.94 -12.33 -3.24
CA ILE A 102 -13.20 -11.02 -3.87
C ILE A 102 -12.87 -9.88 -2.90
N ARG A 103 -13.22 -10.00 -1.61
CA ARG A 103 -12.86 -9.00 -0.60
C ARG A 103 -11.35 -8.76 -0.53
N PHE A 104 -10.56 -9.82 -0.31
CA PHE A 104 -9.12 -9.66 -0.18
C PHE A 104 -8.48 -9.24 -1.49
N PHE A 105 -8.95 -9.76 -2.62
CA PHE A 105 -8.51 -9.34 -3.95
C PHE A 105 -8.73 -7.85 -4.18
N ILE A 106 -9.92 -7.32 -3.86
CA ILE A 106 -10.22 -5.88 -3.97
C ILE A 106 -9.26 -5.07 -3.08
N ILE A 107 -9.02 -5.50 -1.84
CA ILE A 107 -8.14 -4.78 -0.91
C ILE A 107 -6.69 -4.80 -1.41
N THR A 108 -6.14 -5.97 -1.77
CA THR A 108 -4.73 -6.10 -2.14
C THR A 108 -4.45 -5.55 -3.53
N GLU A 109 -5.20 -5.98 -4.54
CA GLU A 109 -5.01 -5.54 -5.92
C GLU A 109 -5.46 -4.09 -6.10
N GLY A 110 -6.54 -3.69 -5.43
CA GLY A 110 -7.00 -2.29 -5.43
C GLY A 110 -5.94 -1.35 -4.85
N TYR A 111 -5.30 -1.74 -3.74
CA TYR A 111 -4.17 -0.97 -3.19
C TYR A 111 -2.99 -0.92 -4.17
N LYS A 112 -2.64 -2.03 -4.83
CA LYS A 112 -1.53 -2.03 -5.80
C LYS A 112 -1.83 -1.19 -7.04
N LEU A 113 -3.07 -1.20 -7.51
CA LEU A 113 -3.50 -0.31 -8.59
C LEU A 113 -3.41 1.16 -8.15
N PHE A 114 -3.84 1.47 -6.92
CA PHE A 114 -3.69 2.80 -6.35
C PHE A 114 -2.21 3.22 -6.23
N ASP A 115 -1.33 2.36 -5.73
CA ASP A 115 0.12 2.59 -5.64
C ASP A 115 0.74 2.94 -7.01
N ILE A 116 0.43 2.14 -8.04
CA ILE A 116 0.93 2.37 -9.40
C ILE A 116 0.41 3.70 -9.99
N ILE A 117 -0.87 3.99 -9.81
CA ILE A 117 -1.48 5.20 -10.39
C ILE A 117 -1.07 6.45 -9.61
N CYS A 118 -1.19 6.43 -8.28
CA CYS A 118 -1.00 7.61 -7.46
C CYS A 118 0.47 7.88 -7.14
N PHE A 119 1.26 6.86 -6.81
CA PHE A 119 2.65 7.06 -6.41
C PHE A 119 3.59 6.98 -7.60
N ASP A 120 3.57 5.88 -8.37
CA ASP A 120 4.50 5.71 -9.49
C ASP A 120 4.18 6.65 -10.67
N TYR A 121 2.90 6.74 -11.08
CA TYR A 121 2.51 7.57 -12.21
C TYR A 121 2.30 9.05 -11.82
N LEU A 122 1.33 9.35 -10.95
CA LEU A 122 0.98 10.75 -10.67
C LEU A 122 2.06 11.47 -9.87
N MET A 123 2.40 10.99 -8.68
CA MET A 123 3.32 11.67 -7.76
C MET A 123 4.75 11.71 -8.29
N LEU A 124 5.31 10.56 -8.67
CA LEU A 124 6.72 10.43 -9.05
C LEU A 124 6.98 10.98 -10.45
N THR A 125 6.18 10.60 -11.45
CA THR A 125 6.52 10.92 -12.85
C THR A 125 5.77 12.12 -13.44
N LYS A 126 4.46 12.28 -13.18
CA LYS A 126 3.68 13.40 -13.76
C LYS A 126 3.83 14.70 -12.99
N LEU A 127 3.71 14.65 -11.68
CA LEU A 127 3.83 15.82 -10.82
C LEU A 127 5.27 16.08 -10.41
N LYS A 128 6.13 15.06 -10.46
CA LYS A 128 7.52 15.10 -10.01
C LYS A 128 7.64 15.74 -8.62
N LEU A 129 6.76 15.32 -7.69
CA LEU A 129 6.69 15.91 -6.35
C LEU A 129 8.03 15.86 -5.61
N PRO A 130 8.78 14.73 -5.62
CA PRO A 130 10.09 14.69 -4.97
C PRO A 130 11.07 15.70 -5.58
N GLU A 131 11.10 15.89 -6.90
CA GLU A 131 11.94 16.91 -7.56
C GLU A 131 11.58 18.34 -7.12
N ARG A 132 10.29 18.65 -6.99
CA ARG A 132 9.83 19.97 -6.53
C ARG A 132 10.22 20.27 -5.09
N ILE A 133 10.27 19.24 -4.25
CA ILE A 133 10.65 19.35 -2.83
C ILE A 133 12.17 19.35 -2.68
N TYR A 134 12.87 18.59 -3.53
CA TYR A 134 14.32 18.43 -3.57
C TYR A 134 14.86 18.75 -4.97
N PRO A 135 15.03 20.05 -5.31
CA PRO A 135 15.56 20.49 -6.60
C PRO A 135 16.93 19.90 -6.94
N GLU A 136 17.68 19.43 -5.94
CA GLU A 136 18.96 18.74 -6.09
C GLU A 136 18.84 17.42 -6.85
N THR A 137 17.64 16.84 -6.93
CA THR A 137 17.35 15.64 -7.71
C THR A 137 16.92 15.96 -9.15
N ALA A 138 16.87 17.23 -9.54
CA ALA A 138 16.50 17.64 -10.89
C ALA A 138 17.41 17.02 -11.95
N GLY A 139 16.79 16.58 -13.06
CA GLY A 139 17.48 15.89 -14.14
C GLY A 139 17.65 14.38 -13.94
N ALA A 140 17.18 13.81 -12.84
CA ALA A 140 17.07 12.36 -12.69
C ALA A 140 16.12 11.79 -13.77
N LYS A 141 16.63 10.85 -14.57
CA LYS A 141 15.86 10.17 -15.63
C LYS A 141 14.74 9.32 -15.04
N GLY A 142 14.90 8.87 -13.79
CA GLY A 142 13.89 8.15 -13.03
C GLY A 142 12.53 8.86 -12.98
N TYR A 143 12.50 10.19 -12.95
CA TYR A 143 11.24 10.96 -12.95
C TYR A 143 10.49 10.90 -14.29
N ASP A 144 11.15 10.52 -15.39
CA ASP A 144 10.52 10.42 -16.71
C ASP A 144 10.25 8.96 -17.14
N ASN A 145 10.64 8.00 -16.29
CA ASN A 145 10.56 6.57 -16.60
C ASN A 145 9.43 5.87 -15.84
N PHE A 146 8.19 6.09 -16.25
CA PHE A 146 7.07 5.30 -15.71
C PHE A 146 7.25 3.82 -16.07
N GLY A 147 7.12 2.94 -15.07
CA GLY A 147 7.31 1.50 -15.25
C GLY A 147 8.74 0.99 -15.03
N PHE A 148 9.66 1.81 -14.52
CA PHE A 148 11.00 1.34 -14.09
C PHE A 148 10.93 0.15 -13.12
N ASN A 149 9.85 0.04 -12.34
CA ASN A 149 9.60 -1.03 -11.37
C ASN A 149 8.57 -2.08 -11.88
N ALA A 150 8.18 -2.06 -13.15
CA ALA A 150 7.06 -2.86 -13.68
C ALA A 150 7.19 -4.36 -13.39
N LYS A 151 8.40 -4.93 -13.54
CA LYS A 151 8.65 -6.34 -13.20
C LYS A 151 8.30 -6.65 -11.73
N SER A 152 8.74 -5.80 -10.80
CA SER A 152 8.42 -5.93 -9.38
C SER A 152 6.92 -5.75 -9.13
N GLN A 153 6.27 -4.79 -9.82
CA GLN A 153 4.83 -4.59 -9.67
C GLN A 153 4.02 -5.80 -10.15
N ILE A 154 4.36 -6.39 -11.29
CA ILE A 154 3.72 -7.62 -11.79
C ILE A 154 3.90 -8.77 -10.81
N THR A 155 5.11 -8.98 -10.28
CA THR A 155 5.35 -10.01 -9.26
C THR A 155 4.48 -9.78 -8.02
N LYS A 156 4.35 -8.54 -7.55
CA LYS A 156 3.51 -8.21 -6.38
C LYS A 156 2.03 -8.52 -6.64
N LEU A 157 1.49 -8.17 -7.81
CA LEU A 157 0.10 -8.50 -8.18
C LEU A 157 -0.15 -10.02 -8.14
N ILE A 158 0.77 -10.82 -8.68
CA ILE A 158 0.65 -12.29 -8.65
C ILE A 158 0.68 -12.82 -7.21
N VAL A 159 1.63 -12.34 -6.40
CA VAL A 159 1.77 -12.76 -4.99
C VAL A 159 0.53 -12.36 -4.18
N PHE A 160 0.01 -11.16 -4.38
CA PHE A 160 -1.16 -10.66 -3.66
C PHE A 160 -2.45 -11.38 -4.03
N CYS A 161 -2.62 -11.74 -5.30
CA CYS A 161 -3.69 -12.64 -5.73
C CYS A 161 -3.59 -14.00 -5.03
N GLY A 162 -2.38 -14.58 -4.94
CA GLY A 162 -2.13 -15.83 -4.21
C GLY A 162 -2.45 -15.72 -2.71
N ILE A 163 -2.04 -14.62 -2.06
CA ILE A 163 -2.37 -14.33 -0.65
C ILE A 163 -3.88 -14.21 -0.46
N SER A 164 -4.58 -13.55 -1.39
CA SER A 164 -6.04 -13.40 -1.32
C SER A 164 -6.77 -14.75 -1.38
N LEU A 165 -6.33 -15.65 -2.26
CA LEU A 165 -6.84 -17.02 -2.33
C LEU A 165 -6.56 -17.79 -1.04
N LEU A 166 -5.34 -17.69 -0.52
CA LEU A 166 -4.94 -18.39 0.71
C LEU A 166 -5.75 -17.90 1.92
N LEU A 167 -5.93 -16.59 2.07
CA LEU A 167 -6.75 -16.01 3.14
C LEU A 167 -8.21 -16.46 3.02
N ALA A 168 -8.79 -16.41 1.83
CA ALA A 168 -10.15 -16.89 1.61
C ALA A 168 -10.29 -18.38 2.01
N PHE A 169 -9.33 -19.22 1.61
CA PHE A 169 -9.33 -20.63 1.95
C PHE A 169 -9.23 -20.86 3.45
N ILE A 170 -8.26 -20.25 4.13
CA ILE A 170 -8.05 -20.42 5.58
C ILE A 170 -9.30 -19.97 6.35
N LEU A 171 -9.84 -18.80 6.03
CA LEU A 171 -10.91 -18.18 6.82
C LEU A 171 -12.27 -18.82 6.59
N THR A 172 -12.53 -19.40 5.40
CA THR A 172 -13.85 -19.94 5.04
C THR A 172 -13.92 -21.46 5.00
N VAL A 173 -12.77 -22.15 4.90
CA VAL A 173 -12.70 -23.62 4.90
C VAL A 173 -12.04 -24.13 6.17
N ILE A 174 -10.83 -23.65 6.50
CA ILE A 174 -10.09 -24.20 7.64
C ILE A 174 -10.71 -23.79 8.97
N ILE A 175 -10.83 -22.48 9.24
CA ILE A 175 -11.30 -21.98 10.54
C ILE A 175 -12.67 -22.56 10.93
N PRO A 176 -13.66 -22.68 10.03
CA PRO A 176 -14.94 -23.29 10.36
C PRO A 176 -14.87 -24.77 10.78
N LEU A 177 -13.83 -25.52 10.37
CA LEU A 177 -13.64 -26.91 10.82
C LEU A 177 -13.24 -27.01 12.31
N TRP A 178 -12.79 -25.92 12.90
CA TRP A 178 -12.37 -25.83 14.31
C TRP A 178 -13.37 -25.11 15.21
N ARG A 179 -14.54 -24.73 14.67
CA ARG A 179 -15.67 -24.18 15.43
C ARG A 179 -16.61 -25.31 15.84
#